data_AF-A0A7Z0MPH6-F1
#
_entry.id   AF-A0A7Z0MPH6-F1
#
_cell.length_a   1.000
_cell.length_b   1.000
_cell.length_c   1.000
_cell.angle_alpha   90.00
_cell.angle_beta   90.00
_cell.angle_gamma   90.00
#
_symmetry.space_group_name_H-M   'P 1'
#
loop_
_entity.id
_entity.type
_entity.pdbx_description
1 polymer ?
#
loop_
_entity_poly.entity_id
_entity_poly.type
_entity_poly.pdbx_seq_one_letter_code
_entity_poly.pdbx_strand_id
1 'polypeptide(L)' 'MFKVPTLRNIALTAPYFHNGSVKTLDKAVKIMANVQLGQKLTAAEVADIVAFLNALTGEFKRGNASFFNGKLLN' A
#
# COMPACT_ATOMS: atom_id res chain seq x y z
N MET A 1 21.03 -4.02 -2.37
CA MET A 1 20.13 -3.02 -3.00
C MET A 1 18.73 -3.61 -3.07
N PHE A 2 17.70 -2.88 -2.63
CA PHE A 2 16.30 -3.35 -2.67
C PHE A 2 15.57 -2.77 -3.87
N LYS A 3 14.58 -3.50 -4.40
CA LYS A 3 13.72 -3.02 -5.49
C LYS A 3 12.73 -1.99 -4.95
N VAL A 4 12.53 -0.89 -5.67
CA VAL A 4 11.46 0.07 -5.40
C VAL A 4 10.12 -0.52 -5.87
N PRO A 5 9.15 -0.78 -4.97
CA PRO A 5 7.86 -1.33 -5.34
C PRO A 5 6.95 -0.28 -5.98
N THR A 6 5.90 -0.73 -6.67
CA THR A 6 4.80 0.15 -7.09
C THR A 6 3.97 0.58 -5.90
N LEU A 7 3.43 1.81 -5.91
CA LEU A 7 2.62 2.35 -4.81
C LEU A 7 1.10 2.23 -5.03
N ARG A 8 0.65 1.63 -6.16
CA ARG A 8 -0.78 1.38 -6.39
C ARG A 8 -1.33 0.45 -5.30
N ASN A 9 -2.48 0.80 -4.72
CA ASN A 9 -3.12 0.09 -3.61
C ASN A 9 -2.27 0.00 -2.33
N ILE A 10 -1.22 0.81 -2.16
CA ILE A 10 -0.30 0.70 -1.00
C ILE A 10 -1.01 0.84 0.34
N ALA A 11 -2.09 1.62 0.42
CA ALA A 11 -2.88 1.78 1.63
C ALA A 11 -3.48 0.46 2.17
N LEU A 12 -3.54 -0.59 1.34
CA LEU A 12 -4.13 -1.89 1.66
C LEU A 12 -3.10 -3.01 1.80
N THR A 13 -1.81 -2.69 1.72
CA THR A 13 -0.73 -3.70 1.72
C THR A 13 0.14 -3.63 2.96
N ALA A 14 -0.40 -3.18 4.09
CA ALA A 14 0.29 -3.31 5.37
C ALA A 14 0.50 -4.81 5.72
N PRO A 15 1.60 -5.19 6.39
CA PRO A 15 2.69 -4.33 6.83
C PRO A 15 3.70 -3.98 5.71
N TYR A 16 4.40 -2.86 5.87
CA TYR A 16 5.29 -2.26 4.90
C TYR A 16 6.75 -2.70 5.04
N PHE A 17 7.52 -2.44 3.97
CA PHE A 17 8.92 -2.83 3.76
C PHE A 17 9.16 -4.33 3.54
N HIS A 18 10.37 -4.67 3.10
CA HIS A 18 10.73 -6.02 2.65
C HIS A 18 10.59 -7.11 3.72
N ASN A 19 10.58 -6.73 4.99
CA ASN A 19 10.46 -7.63 6.13
C ASN A 19 9.16 -7.41 6.94
N GLY A 20 8.23 -6.58 6.44
CA GLY A 20 6.98 -6.30 7.14
C GLY A 20 7.15 -5.60 8.51
N SER A 21 8.27 -4.91 8.75
CA SER A 21 8.57 -4.33 10.06
C SER A 21 7.75 -3.09 10.41
N VAL A 22 7.08 -2.46 9.44
CA VAL A 22 6.36 -1.20 9.67
C VAL A 22 4.87 -1.39 9.46
N LYS A 23 4.08 -1.05 10.48
CA LYS A 23 2.64 -1.32 10.51
C LYS A 23 1.77 -0.24 9.87
N THR A 24 2.24 1.01 9.85
CA THR A 24 1.43 2.17 9.45
C THR A 24 2.06 2.94 8.30
N LEU A 25 1.20 3.47 7.42
CA LEU A 25 1.62 4.14 6.21
C LEU A 25 2.36 5.45 6.52
N ASP A 26 1.91 6.20 7.53
CA ASP A 26 2.55 7.43 7.98
C ASP A 26 3.99 7.19 8.48
N LYS A 27 4.22 6.08 9.19
CA LYS A 27 5.55 5.69 9.67
C LYS A 27 6.44 5.28 8.50
N ALA A 28 5.89 4.56 7.52
CA ALA A 28 6.62 4.20 6.31
C ALA A 28 7.07 5.44 5.52
N VAL A 29 6.19 6.45 5.36
CA VAL A 29 6.50 7.73 4.72
C VAL A 29 7.60 8.49 5.45
N LYS A 30 7.49 8.65 6.78
CA LYS A 30 8.49 9.33 7.60
C LYS A 30 9.88 8.68 7.48
N ILE A 31 9.94 7.35 7.54
CA ILE A 31 11.20 6.61 7.42
C ILE A 31 11.80 6.81 6.02
N MET A 32 11.01 6.70 4.95
CA MET A 32 11.53 6.83 3.59
C MET A 32 11.98 8.26 3.26
N ALA A 33 11.28 9.28 3.77
CA ALA A 33 11.71 10.67 3.63
C ALA A 33 13.10 10.89 4.25
N ASN A 34 13.36 10.30 5.42
CA ASN A 34 14.67 10.39 6.06
C ASN A 34 15.73 9.55 5.34
N VAL A 35 15.44 8.28 5.04
CA VAL A 35 16.42 7.33 4.49
C VAL A 35 16.85 7.70 3.07
N GLN A 36 15.92 8.17 2.22
CA GLN A 36 16.22 8.46 0.82
C GLN A 36 16.65 9.90 0.58
N LEU A 37 16.07 10.86 1.32
CA LEU A 37 16.24 12.29 1.06
C LEU A 37 16.93 13.03 2.19
N GLY A 38 17.19 12.38 3.34
CA GLY A 38 17.70 13.05 4.54
C GLY A 38 16.71 14.03 5.16
N GLN A 39 15.42 13.98 4.78
CA GLN A 39 14.43 14.98 5.18
C GLN A 39 13.64 14.53 6.41
N LYS A 40 13.28 15.51 7.25
CA LYS A 40 12.31 15.36 8.33
C LYS A 40 11.05 16.13 7.97
N LEU A 41 9.98 15.41 7.67
CA LEU A 41 8.70 16.00 7.33
C LEU A 41 7.92 16.42 8.59
N THR A 42 7.17 17.50 8.47
CA THR A 42 6.16 17.92 9.44
C THR A 42 4.97 16.94 9.46
N ALA A 43 4.13 17.03 10.49
CA ALA A 43 2.92 16.20 10.58
C ALA A 43 1.94 16.48 9.43
N ALA A 44 1.83 17.73 8.98
CA ALA A 44 0.97 18.14 7.88
C ALA A 44 1.45 17.55 6.55
N GLU A 45 2.74 17.67 6.22
CA GLU A 45 3.31 17.09 4.99
C GLU A 45 3.15 15.57 4.96
N VAL A 46 3.33 14.89 6.10
CA VAL A 46 3.07 13.44 6.17
C VAL A 46 1.60 13.14 5.92
N ALA A 47 0.68 13.92 6.49
CA ALA A 47 -0.74 13.73 6.27
C ALA A 47 -1.12 13.91 4.80
N ASP A 48 -0.57 14.93 4.13
CA ASP A 48 -0.81 15.19 2.71
C ASP A 48 -0.29 14.05 1.82
N ILE A 49 0.93 13.56 2.09
CA ILE A 49 1.48 12.41 1.35
C ILE A 49 0.65 11.15 1.61
N VAL A 50 0.25 10.89 2.86
CA VAL A 50 -0.60 9.75 3.19
C VAL A 50 -1.95 9.87 2.48
N ALA A 51 -2.55 11.05 2.43
CA ALA A 51 -3.80 11.30 1.69
C ALA A 51 -3.62 11.00 0.20
N PHE A 52 -2.53 11.47 -0.41
CA PHE A 52 -2.19 11.16 -1.80
C PHE A 52 -2.02 9.64 -2.03
N LEU A 53 -1.29 8.94 -1.16
CA LEU A 53 -1.08 7.49 -1.28
C LEU A 53 -2.38 6.69 -1.09
N ASN A 54 -3.30 7.15 -0.25
CA ASN A 54 -4.63 6.57 -0.14
C ASN A 54 -5.42 6.70 -1.45
N ALA A 55 -5.29 7.84 -2.14
CA ALA A 55 -5.94 8.06 -3.44
C ALA A 55 -5.41 7.15 -4.57
N LEU A 56 -4.27 6.47 -4.37
CA LEU A 56 -3.76 5.46 -5.30
C LEU A 56 -4.45 4.09 -5.17
N THR A 57 -5.48 3.99 -4.32
CA THR A 57 -6.27 2.77 -4.14
C THR A 57 -7.33 2.68 -5.22
N GLY A 58 -7.21 1.67 -6.08
CA GLY A 58 -8.20 1.37 -7.11
C GLY A 58 -9.36 0.52 -6.58
N GLU A 59 -10.48 0.56 -7.30
CA GLU A 59 -11.61 -0.33 -7.03
C GLU A 59 -11.24 -1.80 -7.28
N PHE A 60 -11.54 -2.66 -6.31
CA PHE A 60 -11.52 -4.10 -6.53
C PHE A 60 -12.82 -4.49 -7.21
N LYS A 61 -12.76 -4.65 -8.54
CA LYS A 61 -13.84 -5.36 -9.24
C LYS A 61 -13.79 -6.81 -8.78
N ARG A 62 -14.80 -7.23 -8.01
CA ARG A 62 -15.04 -8.65 -7.76
C ARG A 62 -15.24 -9.27 -9.14
N GLY A 63 -14.29 -10.07 -9.60
CA GLY A 63 -14.46 -10.79 -10.86
C GLY A 63 -15.80 -11.50 -10.80
N ASN A 64 -16.60 -11.39 -11.85
CA ASN A 64 -17.85 -12.14 -11.96
C ASN A 64 -17.50 -13.61 -11.75
N ALA A 65 -17.73 -14.12 -10.55
CA ALA A 65 -17.76 -15.55 -10.32
C ALA A 65 -19.01 -16.01 -11.07
N SER A 66 -18.83 -16.33 -12.35
CA SER A 66 -19.77 -17.15 -13.08
C SER A 66 -19.78 -18.50 -12.36
N PHE A 67 -20.63 -18.62 -11.35
CA PHE A 67 -20.97 -19.90 -10.77
C PHE A 67 -21.63 -20.71 -11.89
N PHE A 68 -20.86 -21.56 -12.55
CA PHE A 68 -21.42 -22.58 -13.43
C PHE A 68 -22.10 -23.63 -12.55
N ASN A 69 -23.41 -23.44 -12.39
CA ASN A 69 -24.43 -24.46 -12.16
C ASN A 69 -24.03 -25.70 -11.32
N GLY A 70 -23.53 -25.48 -10.10
CA GLY A 70 -23.80 -26.33 -8.93
C GLY A 70 -23.66 -27.85 -9.04
N LYS A 71 -22.80 -28.41 -9.90
CA LYS A 71 -22.62 -29.86 -9.97
C LYS A 71 -21.14 -30.27 -9.90
N LEU A 72 -20.80 -30.96 -8.82
CA LEU A 72 -19.63 -31.84 -8.77
C LEU A 72 -19.90 -33.00 -9.75
N LEU A 73 -18.99 -33.23 -10.68
CA LEU A 73 -18.99 -34.45 -11.49
C LEU A 73 -18.16 -35.50 -10.77
N ASN A 74 -18.71 -36.72 -10.67
CA ASN A 74 -17.95 -37.94 -10.37
C ASN A 74 -16.95 -38.21 -11.51
#